data_AF-D8QES3-F1
#
_entry.id   AF-D8QES3-F1
#
_cell.length_a   1.000
_cell.length_b   1.000
_cell.length_c   1.000
_cell.angle_alpha   90.00
_cell.angle_beta   90.00
_cell.angle_gamma   90.00
#
_symmetry.space_group_name_H-M   'P 1'
#
loop_
_entity.id
_entity.type
_entity.pdbx_description
1 polymer ?
#
loop_
_entity_poly.entity_id
_entity_poly.type
_entity_poly.pdbx_seq_one_letter_code
_entity_poly.pdbx_strand_id
1 'polypeptide(L)'
;MPRLKTESEVATMDYLRTFTNIPVPDVFYYDSNPYNRLGGEYILMSKAKGIPLSRVYHGLSYKELVGLLRNMAHLLLPLFAHRFPKLGSLYFGPD
;
A
#
# COMPACT_ATOMS: atom_id res chain seq x y z
N MET A 1 2.75 -3.95 -18.19
CA MET A 1 3.27 -5.33 -18.12
C MET A 1 2.46 -6.05 -17.07
N PRO A 2 1.53 -6.92 -17.49
CA PRO A 2 0.92 -7.87 -16.57
C PRO A 2 2.03 -8.59 -15.77
N ARG A 3 1.76 -8.97 -14.52
CA ARG A 3 2.61 -9.64 -13.54
C ARG A 3 3.43 -8.71 -12.66
N LEU A 4 4.23 -7.84 -13.27
CA LEU A 4 5.19 -7.00 -12.54
C LEU A 4 4.52 -6.02 -11.58
N LYS A 5 3.37 -5.46 -11.97
CA LYS A 5 2.62 -4.53 -11.12
C LYS A 5 2.12 -5.21 -9.85
N THR A 6 1.50 -6.38 -9.99
CA THR A 6 0.94 -7.14 -8.85
C THR A 6 2.04 -7.63 -7.92
N GLU A 7 3.14 -8.18 -8.46
CA GLU A 7 4.30 -8.59 -7.67
C GLU A 7 4.92 -7.41 -6.92
N SER A 8 5.04 -6.24 -7.57
CA SER A 8 5.57 -5.04 -6.95
C SER A 8 4.69 -4.47 -5.84
N GLU A 9 3.37 -4.49 -6.03
CA GLU A 9 2.42 -4.05 -5.02
C GLU A 9 2.48 -4.92 -3.76
N VAL A 10 2.56 -6.25 -3.93
CA VAL A 10 2.69 -7.20 -2.82
C VAL A 10 4.03 -7.02 -2.10
N ALA A 11 5.14 -6.94 -2.82
CA ALA A 11 6.46 -6.74 -2.24
C ALA A 11 6.55 -5.39 -1.50
N THR A 12 5.91 -4.35 -2.01
CA THR A 12 5.85 -3.03 -1.36
C THR A 12 5.05 -3.08 -0.05
N MET A 13 3.90 -3.76 -0.01
CA MET A 13 3.13 -3.92 1.22
C MET A 13 3.92 -4.70 2.27
N ASP A 14 4.62 -5.77 1.89
CA ASP A 14 5.47 -6.54 2.80
C ASP A 14 6.64 -5.71 3.36
N TYR A 15 7.31 -4.94 2.49
CA TYR A 15 8.38 -4.03 2.90
C TYR A 15 7.89 -3.00 3.92
N LEU A 16 6.76 -2.33 3.65
CA LEU A 16 6.20 -1.32 4.57
C LEU A 16 5.80 -1.93 5.90
N ARG A 17 5.21 -3.13 5.90
CA ARG A 17 4.86 -3.87 7.12
C ARG A 17 6.08 -4.25 7.94
N THR A 18 7.18 -4.61 7.29
CA THR A 18 8.41 -5.05 7.94
C THR A 18 9.19 -3.89 8.55
N PHE A 19 9.26 -2.76 7.86
CA PHE A 19 10.16 -1.66 8.23
C PHE A 19 9.46 -0.41 8.76
N THR A 20 8.14 -0.37 8.82
CA THR A 20 7.37 0.77 9.36
C THR A 20 6.18 0.34 10.19
N ASN A 21 5.58 1.30 10.90
CA ASN A 21 4.28 1.14 11.56
C ASN A 21 3.11 1.64 10.69
N ILE A 22 3.33 1.88 9.39
CA ILE A 22 2.27 2.32 8.49
C ILE A 22 1.28 1.16 8.31
N PRO A 23 -0.03 1.36 8.56
CA PRO A 23 -1.00 0.30 8.38
C PRO A 23 -1.18 0.01 6.90
N VAL A 24 -0.85 -1.22 6.49
CA VAL A 24 -1.12 -1.78 5.16
C VAL A 24 -2.01 -3.03 5.26
N PRO A 25 -2.77 -3.38 4.21
CA PRO A 25 -3.53 -4.62 4.17
C PRO A 25 -2.66 -5.88 4.35
N ASP A 26 -3.20 -6.89 5.01
CA ASP A 26 -2.55 -8.21 5.15
C ASP A 26 -2.82 -9.00 3.88
N VAL A 27 -1.76 -9.35 3.15
CA VAL A 27 -1.89 -10.17 1.93
C VAL A 27 -2.05 -11.63 2.35
N PHE A 28 -3.17 -12.24 1.97
CA PHE A 28 -3.46 -13.66 2.21
C PHE A 28 -2.98 -14.53 1.05
N TYR A 29 -3.17 -14.06 -0.18
CA TYR A 29 -2.77 -14.74 -1.39
C TYR A 29 -2.69 -13.75 -2.55
N TYR A 30 -1.90 -14.05 -3.57
CA TYR A 30 -1.94 -13.33 -4.84
C TYR A 30 -1.57 -14.26 -5.99
N ASP A 31 -2.04 -13.94 -7.18
CA ASP A 31 -1.62 -14.60 -8.41
C ASP A 31 -1.37 -13.54 -9.48
N SER A 32 -0.11 -13.45 -9.90
CA SER A 32 0.36 -12.47 -10.87
C SER A 32 0.31 -13.00 -12.32
N ASN A 33 -0.13 -14.25 -12.54
CA ASN A 33 -0.30 -14.81 -13.87
C ASN A 33 -1.63 -14.36 -14.49
N PRO A 34 -1.64 -13.59 -15.58
CA PRO A 34 -2.88 -13.16 -16.23
C PRO A 34 -3.68 -14.32 -16.86
N TYR A 35 -3.06 -15.48 -17.04
CA TYR A 35 -3.71 -16.70 -17.58
C TYR A 35 -4.11 -17.69 -16.50
N ASN A 36 -4.20 -17.26 -15.24
CA ASN A 36 -4.72 -18.09 -14.15
C ASN A 36 -6.22 -18.42 -14.34
N ARG A 37 -6.76 -19.26 -13.47
CA ARG A 37 -8.18 -19.70 -13.55
C ARG A 37 -9.20 -18.56 -13.45
N LEU A 38 -8.83 -17.42 -12.88
CA LEU A 38 -9.68 -16.23 -12.79
C LEU A 38 -9.66 -15.40 -14.09
N GLY A 39 -8.67 -15.64 -14.96
CA GLY A 39 -8.47 -14.91 -16.21
C GLY A 39 -7.83 -13.52 -16.02
N GLY A 40 -7.15 -13.31 -14.89
CA GLY A 40 -6.49 -12.05 -14.60
C GLY A 40 -5.76 -12.04 -13.27
N GLU A 41 -4.86 -11.08 -13.11
CA GLU A 41 -4.11 -10.88 -11.87
C GLU A 41 -5.00 -10.49 -10.71
N TYR A 42 -4.68 -10.97 -9.51
CA TYR A 42 -5.39 -10.59 -8.31
C TYR A 42 -4.51 -10.64 -7.06
N ILE A 43 -4.95 -9.88 -6.05
CA ILE A 43 -4.44 -9.96 -4.68
C ILE A 43 -5.64 -10.16 -3.77
N LEU A 44 -5.61 -11.21 -2.96
CA LEU A 44 -6.53 -11.45 -1.86
C LEU A 44 -5.89 -10.92 -0.58
N MET A 45 -6.52 -9.90 0.03
CA MET A 45 -5.96 -9.20 1.19
C MET A 45 -7.05 -8.77 2.18
N SER A 46 -6.64 -8.38 3.39
CA SER A 46 -7.55 -7.83 4.40
C SER A 46 -8.17 -6.50 3.94
N LYS A 47 -9.41 -6.24 4.34
CA LYS A 47 -10.10 -4.99 3.99
C LYS A 47 -9.64 -3.87 4.93
N ALA A 48 -9.15 -2.77 4.35
CA ALA A 48 -8.86 -1.56 5.11
C ALA A 48 -10.10 -1.09 5.88
N LYS A 49 -9.95 -0.85 7.19
CA LYS A 49 -11.03 -0.38 8.06
C LYS A 49 -11.31 1.10 7.82
N GLY A 50 -12.56 1.51 8.02
CA GLY A 50 -12.98 2.90 7.93
C GLY A 50 -13.71 3.23 6.63
N ILE A 51 -13.75 4.53 6.32
CA ILE A 51 -14.45 5.09 5.18
C ILE A 51 -13.47 5.87 4.30
N PRO A 52 -13.61 5.84 2.97
CA PRO A 52 -12.76 6.64 2.10
C PRO A 52 -12.87 8.12 2.45
N LEU A 53 -11.72 8.78 2.62
CA LEU A 53 -11.65 10.20 2.98
C LEU A 53 -12.45 11.07 2.00
N SER A 54 -12.44 10.73 0.70
CA SER A 54 -13.20 11.42 -0.35
C SER A 54 -14.71 11.52 -0.07
N ARG A 55 -15.28 10.60 0.73
CA ARG A 55 -16.71 10.62 1.08
C ARG A 55 -17.04 11.62 2.19
N VAL A 56 -16.07 12.00 3.00
CA VAL A 56 -16.29 12.81 4.21
C VAL A 56 -15.49 14.11 4.23
N TYR A 57 -14.51 14.28 3.34
CA TYR A 57 -13.55 15.38 3.36
C TYR A 57 -14.21 16.76 3.46
N HIS A 58 -15.23 17.02 2.65
CA HIS A 58 -15.94 18.31 2.61
C HIS A 58 -16.83 18.57 3.84
N GLY A 59 -17.12 17.54 4.64
CA GLY A 59 -17.88 17.65 5.88
C GLY A 59 -17.00 17.82 7.13
N LEU A 60 -15.67 17.76 6.98
CA LEU A 60 -14.75 17.90 8.12
C LEU A 60 -14.69 19.35 8.59
N SER A 61 -14.77 19.53 9.91
CA SER A 61 -14.46 20.81 10.55
C SER A 61 -12.98 21.15 10.41
N TYR A 62 -12.62 22.42 10.62
CA TYR A 62 -11.22 22.85 10.64
C TYR A 62 -10.35 22.04 11.60
N LYS A 63 -10.86 21.75 12.81
CA LYS A 63 -10.13 20.96 13.82
C LYS A 63 -9.86 19.53 13.33
N GLU A 64 -10.83 18.90 12.66
CA GLU A 64 -10.66 17.56 12.09
C GLU A 64 -9.69 17.56 10.91
N LEU A 65 -9.71 18.58 10.05
CA LEU A 65 -8.75 18.75 8.97
C LEU A 65 -7.31 18.89 9.50
N VAL A 66 -7.10 19.66 10.57
CA VAL A 66 -5.78 19.74 11.23
C VAL A 66 -5.34 18.37 11.77
N GLY A 67 -6.25 17.61 12.37
CA GLY A 67 -5.99 16.25 12.85
C GLY A 67 -5.64 15.29 11.70
N LEU A 68 -6.39 15.35 10.60
CA LEU A 68 -6.13 14.58 9.38
C LEU A 68 -4.74 14.85 8.83
N LEU A 69 -4.36 16.13 8.67
CA LEU A 69 -3.05 16.50 8.13
C LEU A 69 -1.91 16.04 9.04
N ARG A 70 -2.09 16.10 10.37
CA ARG A 70 -1.13 15.53 11.33
C ARG A 70 -0.98 14.03 11.15
N ASN A 71 -2.09 13.29 11.00
CA ASN A 71 -2.06 11.85 10.75
C ASN A 71 -1.37 11.52 9.41
N MET A 72 -1.63 12.30 8.36
CA MET A 72 -0.93 12.15 7.08
C MET A 72 0.58 12.36 7.24
N ALA A 73 1.01 13.36 8.00
CA ALA A 73 2.42 13.57 8.28
C ALA A 73 3.07 12.37 9.00
N HIS A 74 2.37 11.75 9.95
CA HIS A 74 2.84 10.52 10.62
C HIS A 74 3.01 9.34 9.67
N LEU A 75 2.30 9.29 8.54
CA LEU A 75 2.46 8.26 7.51
C LEU A 75 3.55 8.62 6.50
N LEU A 76 3.59 9.87 6.05
CA LEU A 76 4.49 10.32 4.99
C LEU A 76 5.94 10.41 5.47
N LEU A 77 6.19 10.93 6.67
CA LEU A 77 7.56 11.07 7.18
C LEU A 77 8.35 9.75 7.22
N PRO A 78 7.85 8.65 7.82
CA PRO A 78 8.56 7.38 7.78
C PRO A 78 8.68 6.82 6.36
N LEU A 79 7.64 6.96 5.52
CA LEU A 79 7.69 6.51 4.12
C LEU A 79 8.84 7.18 3.34
N PHE A 80 9.03 8.48 3.51
CA PHE A 80 10.10 9.25 2.85
C PHE A 80 11.47 9.07 3.51
N ALA A 81 11.55 8.48 4.70
CA ALA A 81 12.82 8.20 5.38
C ALA A 81 13.56 7.00 4.77
N HIS A 82 12.86 6.10 4.06
CA HIS A 82 13.50 4.96 3.41
C HIS A 82 14.51 5.38 2.35
N ARG A 83 15.62 4.63 2.26
CA ARG A 83 16.67 4.82 1.26
C ARG A 83 16.88 3.51 0.53
N PHE A 84 16.91 3.58 -0.79
CA PHE A 84 17.12 2.44 -1.67
C PHE A 84 18.44 2.62 -2.43
N PRO A 85 19.25 1.56 -2.57
CA PRO A 85 20.51 1.62 -3.31
C PRO A 85 20.30 1.64 -4.83
N LYS A 86 19.10 1.27 -5.30
CA LYS A 86 18.73 1.20 -6.71
C LYS A 86 17.38 1.89 -6.94
N LEU A 87 17.14 2.30 -8.18
CA LEU A 87 15.86 2.83 -8.63
C LEU A 87 15.00 1.68 -9.19
N GLY A 88 13.68 1.78 -9.03
CA GLY A 88 12.74 0.81 -9.60
C GLY A 88 11.63 0.42 -8.64
N SER A 89 10.95 -0.68 -8.99
CA SER A 89 9.95 -1.34 -8.16
C SER A 89 10.59 -2.37 -7.24
N LEU A 90 9.93 -2.66 -6.11
CA LEU A 90 10.33 -3.73 -5.21
C LEU A 90 9.79 -5.07 -5.71
N TYR A 91 10.54 -6.15 -5.52
CA TYR A 91 10.12 -7.51 -5.86
C TYR A 91 10.68 -8.49 -4.81
N PHE A 92 10.05 -9.65 -4.66
CA PHE A 92 10.64 -10.72 -3.86
C PHE A 92 11.73 -11.45 -4.65
N GLY A 93 12.75 -11.92 -3.94
CA GLY A 93 13.86 -12.67 -4.52
C GLY A 93 15.17 -11.88 -4.50
N PRO A 94 16.24 -12.45 -5.07
CA PRO A 94 17.51 -11.78 -5.17
C PRO A 94 17.43 -10.57 -6.11
N ASP A 95 18.27 -9.60 -5.78
CA ASP A 95 18.53 -8.36 -6.50
C ASP A 95 19.22 -8.55 -7.86
#